data_AF-A0A818R431-F1
#
_entry.id   AF-A0A818R431-F1
#
_cell.length_a   1.000
_cell.length_b   1.000
_cell.length_c   1.000
_cell.angle_alpha   90.00
_cell.angle_beta   90.00
_cell.angle_gamma   90.00
#
_symmetry.space_group_name_H-M   'P 1'
#
loop_
_entity.id
_entity.type
_entity.pdbx_description
1 polymer ?
#
loop_
_entity_poly.entity_id
_entity_poly.type
_entity_poly.pdbx_seq_one_letter_code
_entity_poly.pdbx_strand_id
1 'polypeptide(L)'
;MKIGSEHNNMVIISDYMRHDTAFVHGAQRLIVDFLRKHYPQVKKIKYLSDGAPAHFKNHFNMINLQHHQYDFNMSASWAFSASGHGESPCDGTGAAVKSSANRAVLLGDTLISSIEDFLNFTKKSNEDAANLS
;
A
#
# COMPACT_ATOMS: atom_id res chain seq x y z
N MET A 1 12.08 20.95 -7.63
CA MET A 1 11.63 19.56 -7.40
C MET A 1 12.03 18.71 -8.61
N LYS A 2 12.95 17.76 -8.47
CA LYS A 2 13.29 16.83 -9.55
C LYS A 2 12.21 15.74 -9.58
N ILE A 3 11.53 15.60 -10.70
CA ILE A 3 10.57 14.52 -10.93
C ILE A 3 11.37 13.20 -10.92
N GLY A 4 11.04 12.27 -10.01
CA GLY A 4 11.61 10.92 -9.98
C GLY A 4 12.79 10.67 -9.02
N SER A 5 13.12 11.60 -8.12
CA SER A 5 14.18 11.38 -7.11
C SER A 5 13.67 10.99 -5.71
N GLU A 6 12.35 10.97 -5.51
CA GLU A 6 11.71 10.65 -4.22
C GLU A 6 11.06 9.27 -4.29
N HIS A 7 11.32 8.44 -3.28
CA HIS A 7 10.73 7.12 -3.11
C HIS A 7 10.01 7.08 -1.77
N ASN A 8 8.70 6.83 -1.80
CA ASN A 8 7.87 6.69 -0.60
C ASN A 8 7.33 5.28 -0.52
N ASN A 9 7.54 4.61 0.62
CA ASN A 9 6.92 3.33 0.93
C ASN A 9 5.70 3.59 1.80
N MET A 10 4.57 2.97 1.46
CA MET A 10 3.35 3.08 2.27
C MET A 10 2.78 1.70 2.56
N VAL A 11 2.41 1.48 3.82
CA VAL A 11 1.72 0.28 4.29
C VAL A 11 0.35 0.70 4.81
N ILE A 12 -0.70 0.03 4.31
CA ILE A 12 -2.09 0.29 4.70
C ILE A 12 -2.54 -0.86 5.60
N ILE A 13 -3.04 -0.49 6.78
CA ILE A 13 -3.48 -1.41 7.82
C ILE A 13 -4.98 -1.19 8.02
N SER A 14 -5.76 -2.26 8.11
CA SER A 14 -7.20 -2.23 8.33
C SER A 14 -7.65 -3.45 9.12
N ASP A 15 -8.72 -3.29 9.89
CA ASP A 15 -9.49 -4.33 10.55
C ASP A 15 -10.51 -5.02 9.62
N TYR A 16 -10.61 -4.58 8.37
CA TYR A 16 -11.45 -5.23 7.37
C TYR A 16 -10.85 -6.57 6.95
N MET A 17 -11.38 -7.65 7.52
CA MET A 17 -10.86 -9.02 7.38
C MET A 17 -11.16 -9.68 6.02
N ARG A 18 -11.93 -9.03 5.14
CA ARG A 18 -12.22 -9.59 3.80
C ARG A 18 -11.15 -9.13 2.82
N HIS A 19 -10.41 -10.08 2.29
CA HIS A 19 -9.41 -9.84 1.25
C HIS A 19 -10.08 -9.74 -0.13
N ASP A 20 -10.88 -8.70 -0.33
CA ASP A 20 -11.61 -8.46 -1.56
C ASP A 20 -11.18 -7.15 -2.25
N THR A 21 -11.85 -6.84 -3.36
CA THR A 21 -11.56 -5.66 -4.18
C THR A 21 -12.07 -4.37 -3.57
N ALA A 22 -12.99 -4.43 -2.59
CA ALA A 22 -13.44 -3.25 -1.86
C ALA A 22 -12.31 -2.71 -0.97
N PHE A 23 -11.54 -3.61 -0.33
CA PHE A 23 -10.33 -3.21 0.40
C PHE A 23 -9.32 -2.49 -0.50
N VAL A 24 -9.03 -3.06 -1.68
CA VAL A 24 -8.09 -2.47 -2.65
C VAL A 24 -8.56 -1.08 -3.09
N HIS A 25 -9.84 -0.93 -3.38
CA HIS A 25 -10.42 0.37 -3.75
C HIS A 25 -10.31 1.40 -2.62
N GLY A 26 -10.60 0.99 -1.38
CA GLY A 26 -10.40 1.84 -0.19
C GLY A 26 -8.94 2.25 0.01
N ALA A 27 -8.01 1.32 -0.18
CA ALA A 27 -6.57 1.59 -0.12
C ALA A 27 -6.13 2.58 -1.21
N GLN A 28 -6.66 2.46 -2.44
CA GLN A 28 -6.39 3.42 -3.51
C GLN A 28 -6.92 4.80 -3.20
N ARG A 29 -8.06 4.92 -2.52
CA ARG A 29 -8.55 6.23 -2.07
C ARG A 29 -7.54 6.94 -1.17
N LEU A 30 -6.97 6.22 -0.20
CA LEU A 30 -5.93 6.76 0.69
C LEU A 30 -4.68 7.19 -0.09
N ILE A 31 -4.24 6.37 -1.06
CA ILE A 31 -3.10 6.69 -1.93
C ILE A 31 -3.37 7.97 -2.74
N VAL A 32 -4.54 8.06 -3.39
CA VAL A 32 -4.92 9.23 -4.21
C VAL A 32 -4.99 10.48 -3.36
N ASP A 33 -5.62 10.41 -2.19
CA ASP A 33 -5.77 11.56 -1.30
C ASP A 33 -4.40 12.05 -0.80
N PHE A 34 -3.47 11.14 -0.48
CA PHE A 34 -2.08 11.46 -0.18
C PHE A 34 -1.39 12.15 -1.37
N LEU A 35 -1.47 11.56 -2.57
CA LEU A 35 -0.84 12.12 -3.77
C LEU A 35 -1.39 13.51 -4.11
N ARG A 36 -2.69 13.73 -3.99
CA ARG A 36 -3.30 15.04 -4.25
C ARG A 36 -2.87 16.10 -3.26
N LYS A 37 -2.72 15.73 -1.99
CA LYS A 37 -2.30 16.64 -0.92
C LYS A 37 -0.83 17.04 -1.06
N HIS A 38 0.05 16.08 -1.34
CA HIS A 38 1.51 16.29 -1.32
C HIS A 38 2.10 16.58 -2.72
N TYR A 39 1.41 16.16 -3.78
CA TYR A 39 1.85 16.27 -5.17
C TYR A 39 0.70 16.72 -6.10
N PRO A 40 0.11 17.91 -5.87
CA PRO A 40 -1.09 18.38 -6.58
C PRO A 40 -0.93 18.50 -8.10
N GLN A 41 0.31 18.55 -8.60
CA GLN A 41 0.64 18.56 -10.03
C GLN A 41 0.49 17.19 -10.71
N VAL A 42 0.36 16.10 -9.95
CA VAL A 42 0.19 14.75 -10.50
C VAL A 42 -1.21 14.61 -11.10
N LYS A 43 -1.26 14.27 -12.39
CA LYS A 43 -2.51 14.12 -13.16
C LYS A 43 -2.83 12.68 -13.52
N LYS A 44 -1.86 11.78 -13.35
CA LYS A 44 -1.97 10.39 -13.76
C LYS A 44 -1.24 9.46 -12.81
N ILE A 45 -1.89 8.37 -12.42
CA ILE A 45 -1.29 7.27 -11.65
C ILE A 45 -0.98 6.12 -12.60
N LYS A 46 0.16 5.47 -12.39
CA LYS A 46 0.50 4.20 -13.05
C LYS A 46 0.57 3.12 -11.98
N TYR A 47 -0.41 2.23 -11.97
CA TYR A 47 -0.39 1.05 -11.10
C TYR A 47 0.44 -0.04 -11.75
N LEU A 48 1.31 -0.65 -10.95
CA LEU A 48 2.04 -1.86 -11.30
C LEU A 48 1.70 -2.91 -10.25
N SER A 49 1.14 -4.05 -10.68
CA SER A 49 0.79 -5.16 -9.81
C SER A 49 1.46 -6.44 -10.27
N ASP A 50 1.51 -7.43 -9.40
CA ASP A 50 1.99 -8.75 -9.77
C ASP A 50 1.10 -9.41 -10.84
N GLY A 51 1.72 -10.18 -11.73
CA GLY A 51 1.11 -10.92 -12.82
C GLY A 51 0.43 -12.23 -12.41
N ALA A 52 0.39 -12.59 -11.13
CA ALA A 52 -0.31 -13.80 -10.70
C ALA A 52 -1.78 -13.79 -11.19
N PRO A 53 -2.34 -14.95 -11.56
CA PRO A 53 -3.69 -15.02 -12.14
C PRO A 53 -4.78 -14.34 -11.32
N ALA A 54 -4.67 -14.37 -9.99
CA ALA A 54 -5.62 -13.72 -9.08
C ALA A 54 -5.63 -12.18 -9.20
N HIS A 55 -4.51 -11.56 -9.58
CA HIS A 55 -4.38 -10.13 -9.78
C HIS A 55 -4.63 -9.74 -11.24
N PHE A 56 -4.01 -10.46 -12.18
CA PHE A 56 -4.10 -10.16 -13.61
C PHE A 56 -5.50 -10.39 -14.19
N LYS A 57 -6.17 -11.50 -13.82
CA LYS A 57 -7.51 -11.84 -14.35
C LYS A 57 -8.65 -11.19 -13.57
N ASN A 58 -8.34 -10.25 -12.67
CA ASN A 58 -9.35 -9.61 -11.83
C ASN A 58 -10.08 -8.50 -12.60
N HIS A 59 -11.32 -8.78 -13.00
CA HIS A 59 -12.16 -7.81 -13.73
C HIS A 59 -12.44 -6.53 -12.92
N PHE A 60 -12.40 -6.58 -11.59
CA PHE A 60 -12.60 -5.39 -10.75
C PHE A 60 -11.48 -4.36 -10.93
N ASN A 61 -10.24 -4.78 -11.23
CA ASN A 61 -9.16 -3.86 -11.55
C ASN A 61 -9.47 -3.05 -12.81
N MET A 62 -10.11 -3.67 -13.80
CA MET A 62 -10.55 -3.00 -15.02
C MET A 62 -11.73 -2.05 -14.78
N ILE A 63 -12.73 -2.48 -14.00
CA ILE A 63 -13.86 -1.63 -13.61
C ILE A 63 -13.36 -0.38 -12.88
N ASN A 64 -12.46 -0.58 -11.92
CA ASN A 64 -11.85 0.49 -11.17
C ASN A 64 -11.06 1.44 -12.09
N LEU A 65 -10.25 0.91 -13.00
CA LEU A 65 -9.52 1.73 -13.99
C LEU A 65 -10.48 2.57 -14.86
N GLN A 66 -11.61 1.99 -15.28
CA GLN A 66 -12.63 2.68 -16.08
C GLN A 66 -13.31 3.82 -15.30
N HIS A 67 -13.58 3.64 -14.02
CA HIS A 67 -14.24 4.64 -13.17
C HIS A 67 -13.25 5.56 -12.43
N HIS A 68 -11.95 5.32 -12.56
CA HIS A 68 -10.91 6.03 -11.81
C HIS A 68 -10.98 7.56 -11.96
N GLN A 69 -11.27 8.05 -13.17
CA GLN A 69 -11.42 9.50 -13.38
C GLN A 69 -12.65 10.05 -12.65
N TYR A 70 -13.73 9.29 -12.55
CA TYR A 70 -14.95 9.71 -11.85
C TYR A 70 -14.75 9.64 -10.33
N ASP A 71 -14.22 8.54 -9.80
CA ASP A 71 -14.09 8.29 -8.36
C ASP A 71 -12.99 9.13 -7.71
N PHE A 72 -11.87 9.33 -8.42
CA PHE A 72 -10.65 9.93 -7.87
C PHE A 72 -10.30 11.29 -8.49
N ASN A 73 -11.02 11.72 -9.52
CA ASN A 73 -10.69 12.89 -10.33
C ASN A 73 -9.25 12.84 -10.89
N MET A 74 -8.79 11.64 -11.23
CA MET A 74 -7.43 11.42 -11.73
C MET A 74 -7.44 10.31 -12.78
N SER A 75 -6.62 10.46 -13.83
CA SER A 75 -6.46 9.39 -14.81
C SER A 75 -5.55 8.29 -14.28
N ALA A 76 -5.75 7.05 -14.71
CA ALA A 76 -4.87 5.95 -14.33
C ALA A 76 -4.51 5.06 -15.52
N SER A 77 -3.47 4.24 -15.34
CA SER A 77 -3.16 3.10 -16.20
C SER A 77 -2.66 1.97 -15.31
N TRP A 78 -2.93 0.73 -15.70
CA TRP A 78 -2.54 -0.45 -14.94
C TRP A 78 -1.68 -1.38 -15.79
N ALA A 79 -0.53 -1.79 -15.26
CA ALA A 79 0.35 -2.79 -15.84
C ALA A 79 0.58 -3.94 -14.86
N PHE A 80 0.92 -5.12 -15.39
CA PHE A 80 1.19 -6.31 -14.60
C PHE A 80 2.56 -6.88 -14.95
N SER A 81 3.27 -7.43 -13.96
CA SER A 81 4.51 -8.18 -14.20
C SER A 81 4.23 -9.51 -14.91
N ALA A 82 5.28 -10.21 -15.34
CA ALA A 82 5.15 -11.55 -15.90
C ALA A 82 4.82 -12.57 -14.81
N SER A 83 3.89 -13.49 -15.08
CA SER A 83 3.56 -14.59 -14.17
C SER A 83 4.80 -15.43 -13.87
N GLY A 84 5.08 -15.68 -12.58
CA GLY A 84 6.22 -16.47 -12.14
C GLY A 84 7.54 -15.72 -12.07
N HIS A 85 7.56 -14.40 -12.29
CA HIS A 85 8.64 -13.54 -11.82
C HIS A 85 8.31 -13.05 -10.41
N GLY A 86 9.33 -13.02 -9.55
CA GLY A 86 9.20 -12.90 -8.10
C GLY A 86 8.45 -11.67 -7.58
N GLU A 87 8.14 -11.75 -6.29
CA GLU A 87 7.45 -10.77 -5.45
C GLU A 87 7.79 -9.32 -5.81
N SER A 88 6.75 -8.47 -5.78
CA SER A 88 6.89 -7.06 -6.09
C SER A 88 7.72 -6.36 -4.99
N PRO A 89 8.46 -5.27 -5.28
CA PRO A 89 9.19 -4.51 -4.26
C PRO A 89 8.33 -4.09 -3.04
N CYS A 90 7.00 -4.00 -3.22
CA CYS A 90 6.06 -3.71 -2.14
C CYS A 90 5.99 -4.82 -1.07
N ASP A 91 6.23 -6.07 -1.43
CA ASP A 91 6.08 -7.22 -0.53
C ASP A 91 7.12 -7.16 0.60
N GLY A 92 8.33 -6.68 0.29
CA GLY A 92 9.38 -6.46 1.27
C GLY A 92 9.02 -5.46 2.37
N THR A 93 8.29 -4.39 2.04
CA THR A 93 7.88 -3.38 3.04
C THR A 93 6.84 -3.95 4.00
N GLY A 94 5.82 -4.62 3.47
CA GLY A 94 4.79 -5.27 4.29
C GLY A 94 5.38 -6.39 5.15
N ALA A 95 6.30 -7.18 4.61
CA ALA A 95 7.01 -8.23 5.34
C ALA A 95 7.88 -7.64 6.46
N ALA A 96 8.59 -6.54 6.22
CA ALA A 96 9.39 -5.87 7.25
C ALA A 96 8.54 -5.38 8.43
N VAL A 97 7.40 -4.74 8.15
CA VAL A 97 6.47 -4.27 9.19
C VAL A 97 5.94 -5.44 10.02
N LYS A 98 5.47 -6.52 9.37
CA LYS A 98 4.96 -7.72 10.04
C LYS A 98 6.05 -8.42 10.85
N SER A 99 7.25 -8.56 10.29
CA SER A 99 8.39 -9.20 10.94
C SER A 99 8.84 -8.43 12.19
N SER A 100 8.89 -7.10 12.11
CA SER A 100 9.20 -6.24 13.26
C SER A 100 8.21 -6.44 14.41
N ALA A 101 6.91 -6.42 14.11
CA ALA A 101 5.86 -6.64 15.10
C ALA A 101 5.91 -8.04 15.70
N ASN A 102 6.06 -9.08 14.86
CA ASN A 102 6.21 -10.45 15.34
C ASN A 102 7.41 -10.59 16.27
N ARG A 103 8.54 -9.98 15.93
CA ARG A 103 9.74 -10.02 16.78
C ARG A 103 9.51 -9.34 18.12
N ALA A 104 8.87 -8.17 18.14
CA ALA A 104 8.57 -7.45 19.38
C ALA A 104 7.65 -8.27 20.32
N VAL A 105 6.66 -8.98 19.75
CA VAL A 105 5.81 -9.91 20.51
C VAL A 105 6.61 -11.10 21.04
N LEU A 106 7.45 -11.72 20.21
CA LEU A 106 8.25 -12.89 20.59
C LEU A 106 9.29 -12.59 21.66
N LEU A 107 9.84 -11.37 21.68
CA LEU A 107 10.79 -10.92 22.70
C LEU A 107 10.09 -10.50 24.01
N GLY A 108 8.76 -10.40 24.02
CA GLY A 108 7.99 -9.92 25.17
C GLY A 108 8.01 -8.40 25.35
N ASP A 109 8.46 -7.65 24.34
CA ASP A 109 8.57 -6.18 24.38
C ASP A 109 7.20 -5.50 24.32
N THR A 110 6.22 -6.14 23.69
CA THR A 110 4.86 -5.61 23.53
C THR A 110 3.84 -6.73 23.36
N LEU A 111 2.60 -6.47 23.75
CA LEU A 111 1.45 -7.31 23.42
C LEU A 111 0.68 -6.65 22.26
N ILE A 112 0.59 -7.35 21.13
CA ILE A 112 -0.22 -6.93 19.99
C ILE A 112 -1.39 -7.90 19.89
N SER A 113 -2.55 -7.48 20.41
CA SER A 113 -3.77 -8.29 20.48
C SER A 113 -4.91 -7.71 19.66
N SER A 114 -4.80 -6.44 19.26
CA SER A 114 -5.76 -5.72 18.45
C SER A 114 -5.10 -5.01 17.26
N ILE A 115 -5.93 -4.58 16.31
CA ILE A 115 -5.48 -3.73 15.20
C ILE A 115 -4.96 -2.38 15.70
N GLU A 116 -5.52 -1.87 16.80
CA GLU A 116 -5.11 -0.61 17.41
C GLU A 116 -3.72 -0.74 18.02
N ASP A 117 -3.44 -1.86 18.70
CA ASP A 117 -2.10 -2.18 19.21
C ASP A 117 -1.08 -2.22 18.06
N PHE A 118 -1.46 -2.86 16.95
CA PHE A 118 -0.60 -2.98 15.77
C PHE A 118 -0.37 -1.61 15.10
N LEU A 119 -1.40 -0.77 15.01
CA LEU A 119 -1.30 0.61 14.49
C LEU A 119 -0.41 1.48 15.40
N ASN A 120 -0.58 1.39 16.70
CA ASN A 120 0.22 2.17 17.66
C ASN A 120 1.68 1.73 17.64
N PHE A 121 1.95 0.42 17.59
CA PHE A 121 3.29 -0.13 17.44
C PHE A 121 3.98 0.37 16.15
N THR A 122 3.26 0.32 15.03
CA THR A 122 3.81 0.73 13.73
C THR A 122 4.04 2.23 13.63
N LYS A 123 3.16 3.07 14.18
CA LYS A 123 3.36 4.52 14.28
C LYS A 123 4.61 4.86 15.07
N LYS A 124 4.75 4.29 16.28
CA LYS A 124 5.93 4.50 17.13
C LYS A 124 7.22 4.08 16.41
N SER A 125 7.23 2.90 15.81
CA SER A 125 8.40 2.41 15.05
C SER A 125 8.79 3.32 13.90
N ASN A 126 7.81 3.93 13.22
CA ASN A 126 8.05 4.86 12.12
C ASN A 126 8.56 6.23 12.61
N GLU A 127 8.06 6.73 13.74
CA GLU A 127 8.58 7.94 14.39
C GLU A 127 10.03 7.75 14.85
N ASP A 128 10.33 6.62 15.49
CA ASP A 128 11.69 6.26 15.93
C ASP A 128 12.65 6.17 14.73
N ALA A 129 12.21 5.58 13.61
CA ALA A 129 13.01 5.51 12.38
C ALA A 129 13.25 6.89 11.75
N ALA A 130 12.25 7.79 11.76
CA ALA A 130 12.37 9.14 11.21
C ALA A 130 13.27 10.05 12.08
N ASN A 131 13.38 9.78 13.38
CA ASN A 131 14.27 10.53 14.28
C ASN A 131 15.74 10.09 14.16
N LEU A 132 16.02 8.94 13.51
CA LEU A 132 17.36 8.40 13.29
C LEU A 132 17.95 8.76 11.91
N SER A 133 17.14 9.33 11.01
CA SER A 133 17.50 9.72 9.62
C SER A 133 17.73 11.21 9.47
#